data_AF-A0A060Y661-F1
#
_entry.id   AF-A0A060Y661-F1
#
_cell.length_a   1.000
_cell.length_b   1.000
_cell.length_c   1.000
_cell.angle_alpha   90.00
_cell.angle_beta   90.00
_cell.angle_gamma   90.00
#
_symmetry.space_group_name_H-M   'P 1'
#
loop_
_entity.id
_entity.type
_entity.pdbx_description
1 polymer ?
#
loop_
_entity_poly.entity_id
_entity_poly.type
_entity_poly.pdbx_seq_one_letter_code
_entity_poly.pdbx_strand_id
1 'polypeptide(L)'
;MVIEAYRKGHRNFGENYVNELVDKASNPQILESCPEIEWHFIGHLQKNNVNKLLGVPNLFMVETVDSAKLADKVNSSWQRLRAASTQKLKIMVQINTSGEESKHGLPPGETVTTVKHILSKCSALHFSGLMTIGRYGYDLADGPNPDFQALLSRRQEVCASLQLPLEDVELSMGMSTDFEHAIEVGSTNVRVGSTIFGNRDYPNTPTPSPERKSKVPTEEAAKKMECLTVTEQ
;
A
#
# COMPACT_ATOMS: atom_id res chain seq x y z
N MET A 1 -6.09 1.60 18.69
CA MET A 1 -5.85 0.82 17.45
C MET A 1 -4.39 0.87 17.03
N VAL A 2 -3.84 1.99 16.53
CA VAL A 2 -2.43 2.06 16.06
C VAL A 2 -1.42 1.63 17.14
N ILE A 3 -1.46 2.26 18.32
CA ILE A 3 -0.55 1.95 19.44
C ILE A 3 -0.67 0.49 19.89
N GLU A 4 -1.89 -0.07 19.86
CA GLU A 4 -2.10 -1.46 20.26
C GLU A 4 -1.47 -2.44 19.26
N ALA A 5 -1.71 -2.25 17.96
CA ALA A 5 -1.07 -3.06 16.93
C ALA A 5 0.45 -2.91 16.97
N TYR A 6 0.97 -1.70 17.23
CA TYR A 6 2.40 -1.45 17.36
C TYR A 6 3.03 -2.22 18.53
N ARG A 7 2.35 -2.24 19.70
CA ARG A 7 2.76 -3.02 20.87
C ARG A 7 2.76 -4.53 20.63
N LYS A 8 1.96 -5.01 19.67
CA LYS A 8 1.96 -6.41 19.19
C LYS A 8 3.03 -6.69 18.13
N GLY A 9 3.96 -5.74 17.89
CA GLY A 9 5.09 -5.90 16.98
C GLY A 9 4.89 -5.34 15.58
N HIS A 10 3.70 -4.82 15.25
CA HIS A 10 3.46 -4.24 13.92
C HIS A 10 4.22 -2.92 13.75
N ARG A 11 4.73 -2.66 12.54
CA ARG A 11 5.50 -1.44 12.22
C ARG A 11 4.97 -0.68 11.02
N ASN A 12 4.43 -1.38 10.03
CA ASN A 12 4.01 -0.80 8.76
C ASN A 12 2.53 -0.41 8.77
N PHE A 13 2.21 0.88 8.78
CA PHE A 13 0.82 1.37 8.81
C PHE A 13 0.48 2.16 7.54
N GLY A 14 -0.59 1.73 6.87
CA GLY A 14 -1.08 2.37 5.64
C GLY A 14 -2.21 3.38 5.89
N GLU A 15 -2.12 4.56 5.28
CA GLU A 15 -3.18 5.56 5.28
C GLU A 15 -3.54 6.02 3.86
N ASN A 16 -4.85 6.22 3.63
CA ASN A 16 -5.38 6.65 2.33
C ASN A 16 -5.44 8.17 2.17
N TYR A 17 -5.64 8.90 3.27
CA TYR A 17 -5.89 10.34 3.23
C TYR A 17 -4.73 11.10 3.87
N VAL A 18 -4.18 12.06 3.13
CA VAL A 18 -3.01 12.84 3.58
C VAL A 18 -3.28 13.54 4.91
N ASN A 19 -4.50 14.06 5.12
CA ASN A 19 -4.86 14.71 6.38
C ASN A 19 -4.92 13.71 7.54
N GLU A 20 -5.57 12.55 7.36
CA GLU A 20 -5.60 11.50 8.39
C GLU A 20 -4.20 11.05 8.78
N LEU A 21 -3.32 10.88 7.79
CA LEU A 21 -1.93 10.50 8.04
C LEU A 21 -1.17 11.59 8.81
N VAL A 22 -1.30 12.85 8.41
CA VAL A 22 -0.66 13.98 9.12
C VAL A 22 -1.16 14.08 10.55
N ASP A 23 -2.47 13.96 10.78
CA ASP A 23 -3.08 14.07 12.10
C ASP A 23 -2.60 12.93 13.02
N LYS A 24 -2.51 11.70 12.51
CA LYS A 24 -1.99 10.53 13.25
C LYS A 24 -0.49 10.63 13.50
N ALA A 25 0.29 10.99 12.49
CA ALA A 25 1.75 11.07 12.60
C ALA A 25 2.21 12.26 13.46
N SER A 26 1.37 13.29 13.63
CA SER A 26 1.64 14.43 14.53
C SER A 26 1.04 14.24 15.92
N ASN A 27 0.31 13.15 16.17
CA ASN A 27 -0.29 12.88 17.47
C ASN A 27 0.82 12.60 18.51
N PRO A 28 0.91 13.36 19.61
CA PRO A 28 1.97 13.20 20.61
C PRO A 28 2.05 11.78 21.20
N GLN A 29 0.90 11.12 21.41
CA GLN A 29 0.87 9.77 21.97
C GLN A 29 1.43 8.74 20.99
N ILE A 30 1.16 8.90 19.70
CA ILE A 30 1.70 8.01 18.66
C ILE A 30 3.20 8.25 18.50
N LEU A 31 3.65 9.51 18.47
CA LEU A 31 5.07 9.85 18.37
C LEU A 31 5.89 9.26 19.53
N GLU A 32 5.36 9.34 20.75
CA GLU A 32 6.03 8.81 21.94
C GLU A 32 5.97 7.27 22.01
N SER A 33 4.81 6.69 21.72
CA SER A 33 4.59 5.24 21.89
C SER A 33 5.09 4.40 20.72
N CYS A 34 5.25 4.99 19.53
CA CYS A 34 5.55 4.30 18.28
C CYS A 34 6.74 4.93 17.53
N PRO A 35 7.93 5.02 18.13
CA PRO A 35 9.05 5.75 17.54
C PRO A 35 9.55 5.16 16.21
N GLU A 36 9.36 3.86 16.01
CA GLU A 36 9.77 3.12 14.79
C GLU A 36 8.61 2.89 13.81
N ILE A 37 7.50 3.61 13.93
CA ILE A 37 6.38 3.44 13.01
C ILE A 37 6.80 3.75 11.57
N GLU A 38 6.44 2.90 10.63
CA GLU A 38 6.72 3.07 9.20
C GLU A 38 5.41 3.42 8.50
N TRP A 39 5.26 4.68 8.11
CA TRP A 39 4.03 5.13 7.44
C TRP A 39 4.09 4.88 5.94
N HIS A 40 3.07 4.18 5.44
CA HIS A 40 2.82 3.96 4.03
C HIS A 40 1.66 4.85 3.58
N PHE A 41 1.86 5.59 2.50
CA PHE A 41 0.76 6.29 1.84
C PHE A 41 0.22 5.44 0.69
N ILE A 42 -1.03 5.01 0.83
CA ILE A 42 -1.69 4.03 -0.07
C ILE A 42 -2.94 4.59 -0.76
N GLY A 43 -3.24 5.88 -0.59
CA GLY A 43 -4.32 6.56 -1.31
C GLY A 43 -3.84 7.42 -2.48
N HIS A 44 -4.78 7.99 -3.23
CA HIS A 44 -4.44 8.83 -4.38
C HIS A 44 -3.73 10.13 -3.95
N LEU A 45 -2.54 10.39 -4.51
CA LEU A 45 -1.74 11.56 -4.16
C LEU A 45 -1.96 12.72 -5.14
N GLN A 46 -2.76 13.69 -4.71
CA GLN A 46 -2.92 14.93 -5.46
C GLN A 46 -1.66 15.81 -5.36
N LYS A 47 -1.31 16.51 -6.46
CA LYS A 47 -0.09 17.32 -6.56
C LYS A 47 0.04 18.42 -5.49
N ASN A 48 -1.08 19.01 -5.06
CA ASN A 48 -1.13 20.03 -4.01
C ASN A 48 -0.82 19.45 -2.62
N ASN A 49 -1.10 18.17 -2.39
CA ASN A 49 -0.90 17.49 -1.12
C ASN A 49 0.50 16.87 -0.97
N VAL A 50 1.31 16.84 -2.03
CA VAL A 50 2.67 16.26 -2.00
C VAL A 50 3.50 16.85 -0.87
N ASN A 51 3.64 18.17 -0.77
CA ASN A 51 4.46 18.79 0.28
C ASN A 51 3.95 18.46 1.69
N LYS A 52 2.62 18.39 1.85
CA LYS A 52 1.99 18.07 3.13
C LYS A 52 2.30 16.63 3.54
N LEU A 53 2.16 15.68 2.60
CA LEU A 53 2.50 14.28 2.83
C LEU A 53 3.98 14.10 3.15
N LEU A 54 4.88 14.72 2.37
CA LEU A 54 6.33 14.52 2.54
C LEU A 54 6.89 15.15 3.83
N GLY A 55 6.13 16.02 4.49
CA GLY A 55 6.45 16.54 5.82
C GLY A 55 6.13 15.59 6.97
N VAL A 56 5.44 14.48 6.71
CA VAL A 56 5.08 13.49 7.74
C VAL A 56 6.34 12.86 8.35
N PRO A 57 6.48 12.84 9.69
CA PRO A 57 7.56 12.13 10.35
C PRO A 57 7.40 10.62 10.12
N ASN A 58 8.53 9.93 9.95
CA ASN A 58 8.58 8.50 9.64
C ASN A 58 7.74 8.06 8.41
N LEU A 59 7.57 8.95 7.43
CA LEU A 59 7.07 8.54 6.11
C LEU A 59 8.09 7.58 5.50
N PHE A 60 7.67 6.32 5.34
CA PHE A 60 8.53 5.25 4.86
C PHE A 60 8.37 5.04 3.36
N MET A 61 7.13 5.00 2.87
CA MET A 61 6.84 4.68 1.48
C MET A 61 5.61 5.42 0.93
N VAL A 62 5.67 5.80 -0.35
CA VAL A 62 4.49 6.24 -1.13
C VAL A 62 4.20 5.22 -2.22
N GLU A 63 3.12 4.47 -2.09
CA GLU A 63 2.83 3.34 -2.99
C GLU A 63 2.05 3.73 -4.25
N THR A 64 1.62 4.99 -4.34
CA THR A 64 0.56 5.44 -5.26
C THR A 64 1.06 6.40 -6.34
N VAL A 65 2.35 6.35 -6.68
CA VAL A 65 2.90 7.18 -7.76
C VAL A 65 2.36 6.66 -9.09
N ASP A 66 1.55 7.47 -9.78
CA ASP A 66 0.79 7.08 -10.97
C ASP A 66 1.22 7.82 -12.25
N SER A 67 2.29 8.60 -12.21
CA SER A 67 2.79 9.30 -13.41
C SER A 67 4.20 9.83 -13.22
N ALA A 68 4.94 9.99 -14.33
CA ALA A 68 6.25 10.66 -14.33
C ALA A 68 6.17 12.10 -13.76
N LYS A 69 5.09 12.83 -14.07
CA LYS A 69 4.86 14.19 -13.54
C LYS A 69 4.70 14.20 -12.02
N LEU A 70 4.02 13.21 -11.45
CA LEU A 70 3.90 13.07 -10.00
C LEU A 70 5.26 12.66 -9.39
N ALA A 71 5.97 11.71 -10.01
CA ALA A 71 7.31 11.31 -9.58
C ALA A 71 8.28 12.51 -9.53
N ASP A 72 8.30 13.38 -10.55
CA ASP A 72 9.12 14.59 -10.57
C ASP A 72 8.78 15.55 -9.42
N LYS A 73 7.48 15.71 -9.14
CA LYS A 73 7.01 16.57 -8.05
C LYS A 73 7.40 16.01 -6.69
N VAL A 74 7.25 14.70 -6.48
CA VAL A 74 7.65 14.01 -5.25
C VAL A 74 9.16 14.10 -5.08
N ASN A 75 9.95 13.78 -6.11
CA ASN A 75 11.41 13.86 -6.10
C ASN A 75 11.92 15.26 -5.71
N SER A 76 11.50 16.29 -6.44
CA SER A 76 11.94 17.67 -6.19
C SER A 76 11.51 18.18 -4.81
N SER A 77 10.34 17.75 -4.32
CA SER A 77 9.85 18.13 -3.01
C SER A 77 10.58 17.39 -1.88
N TRP A 78 10.89 16.11 -2.06
CA TRP A 78 11.70 15.33 -1.12
C TRP A 78 13.11 15.90 -1.00
N GLN A 79 13.78 16.19 -2.12
CA GLN A 79 15.09 16.85 -2.14
C GLN A 79 15.11 18.16 -1.36
N ARG A 80 14.08 18.99 -1.52
CA ARG A 80 13.98 20.28 -0.81
C ARG A 80 13.73 20.08 0.68
N LEU A 81 12.79 19.22 1.07
CA LEU A 81 12.39 19.02 2.47
C LEU A 81 13.43 18.24 3.29
N ARG A 82 14.21 17.38 2.63
CA ARG A 82 15.21 16.52 3.25
C ARG A 82 16.61 16.81 2.71
N ALA A 83 16.91 18.08 2.39
CA ALA A 83 18.16 18.49 1.75
C ALA A 83 19.43 18.06 2.51
N ALA A 84 19.34 17.90 3.84
CA ALA A 84 20.44 17.43 4.68
C ALA A 84 20.54 15.90 4.79
N SER A 85 19.60 15.13 4.23
CA SER A 85 19.55 13.68 4.28
C SER A 85 19.89 13.06 2.93
N THR A 86 20.66 11.98 2.94
CA THR A 86 20.92 11.15 1.76
C THR A 86 19.85 10.08 1.56
N GLN A 87 18.91 9.95 2.50
CA GLN A 87 17.87 8.93 2.45
C GLN A 87 16.89 9.21 1.31
N LYS A 88 16.79 8.23 0.40
CA LYS A 88 15.81 8.25 -0.67
C LYS A 88 14.44 7.83 -0.14
N LEU A 89 13.38 8.46 -0.62
CA LEU A 89 12.02 8.02 -0.34
C LEU A 89 11.71 6.77 -1.14
N LYS A 90 11.26 5.71 -0.48
CA LYS A 90 10.75 4.52 -1.16
C LYS A 90 9.43 4.85 -1.84
N ILE A 91 9.28 4.43 -3.09
CA ILE A 91 8.03 4.59 -3.83
C ILE A 91 7.70 3.34 -4.61
N MET A 92 6.39 3.08 -4.76
CA MET A 92 5.88 2.13 -5.74
C MET A 92 5.08 2.86 -6.81
N VAL A 93 4.96 2.21 -7.96
CA VAL A 93 4.19 2.70 -9.09
C VAL A 93 2.81 2.02 -9.10
N GLN A 94 1.75 2.82 -9.00
CA GLN A 94 0.38 2.32 -9.06
C GLN A 94 -0.08 2.12 -10.50
N ILE A 95 -0.55 0.91 -10.81
CA ILE A 95 -1.04 0.51 -12.12
C ILE A 95 -2.54 0.23 -12.04
N ASN A 96 -3.30 0.84 -12.95
CA ASN A 96 -4.71 0.50 -13.14
C ASN A 96 -4.82 -0.79 -13.96
N THR A 97 -4.80 -1.94 -13.30
CA THR A 97 -4.92 -3.26 -13.95
C THR A 97 -6.36 -3.60 -14.31
N SER A 98 -7.35 -2.99 -13.64
CA SER A 98 -8.76 -3.34 -13.81
C SER A 98 -9.38 -2.72 -15.06
N GLY A 99 -8.76 -1.65 -15.58
CA GLY A 99 -9.23 -0.92 -16.75
C GLY A 99 -10.45 -0.04 -16.47
N GLU A 100 -10.85 0.11 -15.20
CA GLU A 100 -11.97 0.97 -14.81
C GLU A 100 -11.51 2.44 -14.80
N GLU A 101 -12.18 3.31 -15.57
CA GLU A 101 -11.84 4.74 -15.65
C GLU A 101 -11.98 5.47 -14.30
N SER A 102 -12.80 4.93 -13.39
CA SER A 102 -13.00 5.45 -12.04
C SER A 102 -11.83 5.20 -11.10
N LYS A 103 -10.85 4.36 -11.49
CA LYS A 103 -9.71 3.98 -10.65
C LYS A 103 -8.44 4.70 -11.05
N HIS A 104 -7.65 5.03 -10.03
CA HIS A 104 -6.33 5.65 -10.18
C HIS A 104 -5.25 4.63 -10.57
N GLY A 105 -4.14 5.16 -11.06
CA GLY A 105 -3.02 4.38 -11.57
C GLY A 105 -2.77 4.64 -13.04
N LEU A 106 -1.54 4.45 -13.48
CA LEU A 106 -1.21 4.59 -14.89
C LEU A 106 -1.69 3.39 -15.72
N PRO A 107 -1.96 3.59 -17.02
CA PRO A 107 -2.26 2.50 -17.93
C PRO A 107 -1.11 1.48 -17.96
N PRO A 108 -1.38 0.16 -17.97
CA PRO A 108 -0.34 -0.86 -17.92
C PRO A 108 0.79 -0.67 -18.95
N GLY A 109 0.48 -0.20 -20.16
CA GLY A 109 1.46 0.05 -21.21
C GLY A 109 2.46 1.19 -20.93
N GLU A 110 2.20 2.06 -19.95
CA GLU A 110 3.10 3.16 -19.58
C GLU A 110 4.09 2.78 -18.45
N THR A 111 3.98 1.56 -17.91
CA THR A 111 4.72 1.13 -16.71
C THR A 111 6.23 1.23 -16.91
N VAL A 112 6.77 0.57 -17.95
CA VAL A 112 8.23 0.52 -18.19
C VAL A 112 8.80 1.92 -18.39
N THR A 113 8.11 2.75 -19.19
CA THR A 113 8.54 4.14 -19.45
C THR A 113 8.56 4.97 -18.18
N THR A 114 7.55 4.82 -17.31
CA THR A 114 7.47 5.55 -16.04
C THR A 114 8.55 5.10 -15.05
N VAL A 115 8.77 3.79 -14.89
CA VAL A 115 9.84 3.27 -14.03
C VAL A 115 11.22 3.71 -14.54
N LYS A 116 11.45 3.65 -15.85
CA LYS A 116 12.69 4.17 -16.46
C LYS A 116 12.92 5.65 -16.17
N HIS A 117 11.85 6.46 -16.24
CA HIS A 117 11.91 7.88 -15.88
C HIS A 117 12.31 8.05 -14.42
N ILE A 118 11.67 7.33 -13.49
CA ILE A 118 11.99 7.38 -12.06
C ILE A 118 13.47 7.04 -11.81
N LEU A 119 13.95 5.91 -12.34
CA LEU A 119 15.33 5.47 -12.14
C LEU A 119 16.36 6.47 -12.69
N SER A 120 16.06 7.13 -13.80
CA SER A 120 17.02 8.01 -14.50
C SER A 120 16.93 9.48 -14.09
N LYS A 121 15.78 9.95 -13.59
CA LYS A 121 15.52 11.38 -13.33
C LYS A 121 15.20 11.69 -11.87
N CYS A 122 14.76 10.70 -11.07
CA CYS A 122 14.33 10.93 -9.70
C CYS A 122 15.38 10.45 -8.69
N SER A 123 16.50 11.17 -8.59
CA SER A 123 17.66 10.75 -7.78
C SER A 123 17.38 10.61 -6.27
N ALA A 124 16.34 11.28 -5.75
CA ALA A 124 15.96 11.22 -4.35
C ALA A 124 14.85 10.21 -4.06
N LEU A 125 14.43 9.45 -5.08
CA LEU A 125 13.47 8.36 -4.94
C LEU A 125 14.18 7.02 -5.11
N HIS A 126 13.69 6.03 -4.38
CA HIS A 126 14.05 4.63 -4.55
C HIS A 126 12.80 3.89 -5.03
N PHE A 127 12.87 3.37 -6.26
CA PHE A 127 11.81 2.54 -6.81
C PHE A 127 11.85 1.18 -6.11
N SER A 128 10.80 0.86 -5.35
CA SER A 128 10.68 -0.38 -4.58
C SER A 128 9.81 -1.43 -5.26
N GLY A 129 8.83 -1.03 -6.09
CA GLY A 129 7.87 -2.01 -6.58
C GLY A 129 6.71 -1.45 -7.38
N LEU A 130 5.78 -2.33 -7.69
CA LEU A 130 4.52 -2.02 -8.36
C LEU A 130 3.35 -2.24 -7.40
N MET A 131 2.31 -1.44 -7.55
CA MET A 131 1.10 -1.52 -6.73
C MET A 131 -0.13 -1.64 -7.63
N THR A 132 -1.10 -2.45 -7.23
CA THR A 132 -2.46 -2.33 -7.77
C THR A 132 -3.53 -2.48 -6.70
N ILE A 133 -4.66 -1.81 -6.94
CA ILE A 133 -5.90 -2.00 -6.19
C ILE A 133 -6.72 -3.15 -6.80
N GLY A 134 -6.65 -3.33 -8.13
CA GLY A 134 -7.46 -4.31 -8.86
C GLY A 134 -8.96 -4.00 -8.89
N ARG A 135 -9.74 -4.90 -9.49
CA ARG A 135 -11.21 -4.86 -9.44
C ARG A 135 -11.74 -5.21 -8.06
N TYR A 136 -12.84 -4.59 -7.66
CA TYR A 136 -13.45 -4.92 -6.38
C TYR A 136 -14.22 -6.22 -6.48
N GLY A 137 -14.06 -7.12 -5.51
CA GLY A 137 -14.90 -8.30 -5.33
C GLY A 137 -14.80 -9.33 -6.47
N TYR A 138 -13.60 -9.56 -7.00
CA TYR A 138 -13.38 -10.66 -7.94
C TYR A 138 -13.62 -12.01 -7.26
N ASP A 139 -14.38 -12.90 -7.92
CA ASP A 139 -14.64 -14.25 -7.44
C ASP A 139 -13.55 -15.20 -7.92
N LEU A 140 -12.85 -15.84 -6.97
CA LEU A 140 -11.81 -16.82 -7.28
C LEU A 140 -12.36 -18.12 -7.88
N ALA A 141 -13.68 -18.34 -7.81
CA ALA A 141 -14.34 -19.42 -8.56
C ALA A 141 -14.19 -19.25 -10.08
N ASP A 142 -13.99 -18.01 -10.57
CA ASP A 142 -13.75 -17.70 -11.97
C ASP A 142 -12.28 -17.87 -12.39
N GLY A 143 -11.42 -18.33 -11.47
CA GLY A 143 -9.99 -18.56 -11.69
C GLY A 143 -9.08 -17.57 -10.96
N PRO A 144 -7.79 -17.49 -11.33
CA PRO A 144 -6.86 -16.55 -10.71
C PRO A 144 -7.23 -15.10 -11.02
N ASN A 145 -7.19 -14.23 -10.00
CA ASN A 145 -7.48 -12.80 -10.17
C ASN A 145 -6.67 -12.18 -11.33
N PRO A 146 -7.34 -11.73 -12.42
CA PRO A 146 -6.66 -11.23 -13.61
C PRO A 146 -5.87 -9.95 -13.34
N ASP A 147 -6.25 -9.16 -12.33
CA ASP A 147 -5.53 -7.96 -11.93
C ASP A 147 -4.17 -8.28 -11.32
N PHE A 148 -4.08 -9.35 -10.53
CA PHE A 148 -2.81 -9.81 -9.95
C PHE A 148 -1.91 -10.40 -11.03
N GLN A 149 -2.48 -11.16 -11.96
CA GLN A 149 -1.75 -11.70 -13.12
C GLN A 149 -1.18 -10.57 -14.00
N ALA A 150 -1.97 -9.51 -14.23
CA ALA A 150 -1.51 -8.33 -14.95
C ALA A 150 -0.35 -7.65 -14.23
N LEU A 151 -0.41 -7.50 -12.90
CA LEU A 151 0.67 -6.88 -12.12
C LEU A 151 1.96 -7.72 -12.16
N LEU A 152 1.85 -9.04 -12.04
CA LEU A 152 2.98 -9.99 -12.16
C LEU A 152 3.65 -9.87 -13.53
N SER A 153 2.86 -9.85 -14.60
CA SER A 153 3.37 -9.67 -15.97
C SER A 153 4.08 -8.33 -16.13
N ARG A 154 3.53 -7.24 -15.58
CA ARG A 154 4.16 -5.92 -15.61
C ARG A 154 5.48 -5.90 -14.84
N ARG A 155 5.58 -6.58 -13.69
CA ARG A 155 6.85 -6.73 -12.96
C ARG A 155 7.91 -7.41 -13.83
N GLN A 156 7.56 -8.54 -14.46
CA GLN A 156 8.48 -9.26 -15.35
C GLN A 156 8.98 -8.38 -16.49
N GLU A 157 8.07 -7.65 -17.14
CA GLU A 157 8.40 -6.75 -18.25
C GLU A 157 9.31 -5.59 -17.83
N VAL A 158 9.04 -4.97 -16.68
CA VAL A 158 9.88 -3.92 -16.09
C VAL A 158 11.27 -4.47 -15.79
N CYS A 159 11.37 -5.63 -15.13
CA CYS A 159 12.64 -6.24 -14.76
C CYS A 159 13.46 -6.61 -16.00
N ALA A 160 12.84 -7.21 -17.02
CA ALA A 160 13.51 -7.57 -18.26
C ALA A 160 13.97 -6.34 -19.05
N SER A 161 13.11 -5.32 -19.18
CA SER A 161 13.40 -4.13 -19.98
C SER A 161 14.45 -3.23 -19.36
N LEU A 162 14.51 -3.19 -18.01
CA LEU A 162 15.38 -2.28 -17.26
C LEU A 162 16.52 -3.00 -16.53
N GLN A 163 16.65 -4.32 -16.74
CA GLN A 163 17.69 -5.17 -16.17
C GLN A 163 17.72 -5.11 -14.63
N LEU A 164 16.53 -5.14 -14.02
CA LEU A 164 16.38 -5.17 -12.56
C LEU A 164 16.23 -6.62 -12.08
N PRO A 165 16.85 -7.00 -10.95
CA PRO A 165 16.55 -8.27 -10.28
C PRO A 165 15.06 -8.34 -9.90
N LEU A 166 14.46 -9.52 -10.05
CA LEU A 166 13.02 -9.69 -9.81
C LEU A 166 12.66 -9.53 -8.32
N GLU A 167 13.58 -9.97 -7.47
CA GLU A 167 13.53 -9.90 -6.00
C GLU A 167 13.59 -8.47 -5.46
N ASP A 168 14.13 -7.52 -6.24
CA ASP A 168 14.21 -6.11 -5.87
C ASP A 168 12.94 -5.33 -6.24
N VAL A 169 11.99 -5.96 -6.95
CA VAL A 169 10.73 -5.33 -7.38
C VAL A 169 9.56 -5.97 -6.63
N GLU A 170 9.17 -5.29 -5.56
CA GLU A 170 8.05 -5.64 -4.71
C GLU A 170 6.70 -5.54 -5.45
N LEU A 171 5.70 -6.27 -4.94
CA LEU A 171 4.32 -6.24 -5.41
C LEU A 171 3.39 -5.90 -4.25
N SER A 172 2.74 -4.75 -4.32
CA SER A 172 1.68 -4.35 -3.39
C SER A 172 0.31 -4.63 -4.00
N MET A 173 -0.27 -5.77 -3.63
CA MET A 173 -1.58 -6.24 -4.06
C MET A 173 -2.20 -7.16 -3.01
N GLY A 174 -3.53 -7.22 -2.96
CA GLY A 174 -4.26 -7.92 -1.90
C GLY A 174 -4.66 -6.99 -0.75
N MET A 175 -5.93 -7.09 -0.39
CA MET A 175 -6.61 -6.36 0.68
C MET A 175 -7.36 -7.36 1.57
N SER A 176 -8.13 -6.88 2.55
CA SER A 176 -8.82 -7.73 3.54
C SER A 176 -9.57 -8.95 2.98
N THR A 177 -10.08 -8.88 1.75
CA THR A 177 -10.92 -9.93 1.13
C THR A 177 -10.17 -10.90 0.22
N ASP A 178 -8.94 -10.57 -0.20
CA ASP A 178 -8.20 -11.31 -1.23
C ASP A 178 -6.68 -11.40 -0.96
N PHE A 179 -6.23 -11.04 0.25
CA PHE A 179 -4.81 -11.07 0.62
C PHE A 179 -4.21 -12.49 0.60
N GLU A 180 -4.98 -13.53 0.93
CA GLU A 180 -4.51 -14.92 0.91
C GLU A 180 -4.11 -15.32 -0.51
N HIS A 181 -5.01 -15.13 -1.48
CA HIS A 181 -4.74 -15.35 -2.90
C HIS A 181 -3.61 -14.44 -3.41
N ALA A 182 -3.55 -13.18 -2.96
CA ALA A 182 -2.46 -12.28 -3.33
C ALA A 182 -1.09 -12.83 -2.91
N ILE A 183 -0.98 -13.39 -1.69
CA ILE A 183 0.25 -14.04 -1.20
C ILE A 183 0.58 -15.27 -2.04
N GLU A 184 -0.39 -16.13 -2.32
CA GLU A 184 -0.21 -17.35 -3.12
C GLU A 184 0.38 -17.05 -4.50
N VAL A 185 -0.03 -15.95 -5.12
CA VAL A 185 0.48 -15.54 -6.45
C VAL A 185 1.73 -14.65 -6.40
N GLY A 186 2.26 -14.36 -5.21
CA GLY A 186 3.56 -13.71 -5.02
C GLY A 186 3.51 -12.22 -4.67
N SER A 187 2.46 -11.74 -4.02
CA SER A 187 2.44 -10.42 -3.37
C SER A 187 3.50 -10.36 -2.27
N THR A 188 4.21 -9.23 -2.19
CA THR A 188 5.17 -8.96 -1.11
C THR A 188 4.62 -7.99 -0.08
N ASN A 189 3.57 -7.23 -0.43
CA ASN A 189 2.87 -6.31 0.46
C ASN A 189 1.35 -6.48 0.32
N VAL A 190 0.69 -6.89 1.41
CA VAL A 190 -0.78 -6.95 1.51
C VAL A 190 -1.29 -5.84 2.42
N ARG A 191 -2.47 -5.29 2.09
CA ARG A 191 -3.03 -4.11 2.77
C ARG A 191 -4.31 -4.50 3.53
N VAL A 192 -4.14 -5.00 4.75
CA VAL A 192 -5.24 -5.56 5.55
C VAL A 192 -5.73 -4.55 6.60
N GLY A 193 -6.99 -4.13 6.49
CA GLY A 193 -7.59 -3.12 7.37
C GLY A 193 -8.70 -3.71 8.24
N SER A 194 -9.86 -3.93 7.65
CA SER A 194 -11.08 -4.38 8.35
C SER A 194 -10.92 -5.71 9.08
N THR A 195 -10.10 -6.63 8.57
CA THR A 195 -9.82 -7.91 9.24
C THR A 195 -9.07 -7.71 10.57
N ILE A 196 -8.26 -6.65 10.69
CA ILE A 196 -7.46 -6.35 11.89
C ILE A 196 -8.20 -5.40 12.82
N PHE A 197 -8.77 -4.32 12.28
CA PHE A 197 -9.30 -3.20 13.05
C PHE A 197 -10.83 -3.15 13.11
N GLY A 198 -11.52 -4.06 12.44
CA GLY A 198 -12.97 -4.02 12.30
C GLY A 198 -13.46 -3.01 11.25
N ASN A 199 -14.78 -2.88 11.14
CA ASN A 199 -15.39 -1.95 10.19
C ASN A 199 -15.22 -0.50 10.65
N ARG A 200 -15.08 0.42 9.68
CA ARG A 200 -15.10 1.86 9.96
C ARG A 200 -16.54 2.31 10.20
N ASP A 201 -16.76 2.99 11.32
CA ASP A 201 -17.99 3.75 11.56
C ASP A 201 -17.88 5.09 10.82
N TYR A 202 -18.61 5.24 9.71
CA TYR A 202 -18.74 6.54 9.09
C TYR A 202 -19.92 7.29 9.73
N PRO A 203 -19.75 8.56 10.14
CA PRO A 203 -20.80 9.32 10.82
C PRO A 203 -22.08 9.59 9.99
N ASN A 204 -22.14 9.09 8.75
CA ASN A 204 -23.29 9.19 7.84
C ASN A 204 -23.76 7.85 7.24
N THR A 205 -23.33 6.70 7.79
CA THR A 205 -23.95 5.43 7.38
C THR A 205 -25.28 5.28 8.11
N PRO A 206 -26.43 5.20 7.41
CA PRO A 206 -27.69 4.83 8.06
C PRO A 206 -27.48 3.50 8.77
N THR A 207 -27.81 3.44 10.05
CA THR A 207 -27.78 2.21 10.84
C THR A 207 -28.49 1.11 10.05
N PRO A 208 -27.87 -0.05 9.80
CA PRO A 208 -28.57 -1.12 9.12
C PRO A 208 -29.77 -1.52 9.97
N SER A 209 -30.95 -1.52 9.33
CA SER A 209 -32.20 -2.03 9.89
C SER A 209 -31.97 -3.41 10.51
N PRO A 210 -32.65 -3.76 11.63
CA PRO A 210 -32.36 -4.96 12.43
C PRO A 210 -32.77 -6.29 11.79
N GLU A 211 -32.64 -6.45 10.48
CA GLU A 211 -32.95 -7.68 9.75
C GLU A 211 -31.75 -8.15 8.92
N ARG A 212 -30.70 -8.60 9.61
CA ARG A 212 -29.84 -9.71 9.16
C ARG A 212 -29.09 -10.24 10.36
N LYS A 213 -29.55 -11.40 10.86
CA LYS A 213 -28.88 -12.14 11.92
C LYS A 213 -27.40 -12.32 11.56
N SER A 214 -26.53 -11.73 12.36
CA SER A 214 -25.10 -12.01 12.35
C SER A 214 -24.89 -13.51 12.60
N LYS A 215 -24.17 -14.18 11.70
CA LYS A 215 -23.57 -15.46 12.06
C LYS A 215 -22.45 -15.14 13.04
N VAL A 216 -22.62 -15.64 14.26
CA VAL A 216 -21.61 -15.62 15.33
C VAL A 216 -20.30 -16.18 14.77
N PRO A 217 -19.14 -15.55 15.01
CA PRO A 217 -17.86 -16.13 14.63
C PRO A 217 -17.71 -17.45 15.37
N THR A 218 -17.61 -18.55 14.63
CA THR A 218 -17.30 -19.86 15.20
C THR A 218 -15.89 -19.82 15.78
N GLU A 219 -15.73 -20.54 16.89
CA GLU A 219 -14.51 -20.81 17.68
C GLU A 219 -13.28 -21.24 16.85
N GLU A 220 -13.50 -21.55 15.58
CA GLU A 220 -12.53 -21.93 14.55
C GLU A 220 -11.64 -20.76 14.10
N ALA A 221 -12.14 -19.51 14.13
CA ALA A 221 -11.35 -18.32 13.78
C ALA A 221 -10.32 -17.97 14.87
N ALA A 222 -10.63 -18.24 16.14
CA ALA A 222 -9.70 -18.03 17.26
C ALA A 222 -8.56 -19.06 17.25
N LYS A 223 -8.83 -20.31 16.83
CA LYS A 223 -7.80 -21.37 16.73
C LYS A 223 -6.79 -21.18 15.60
N LYS A 224 -7.16 -20.48 14.51
CA LYS A 224 -6.22 -20.23 13.39
C LYS A 224 -5.11 -19.23 13.74
N MET A 225 -5.27 -18.45 14.81
CA MET A 225 -4.27 -17.46 15.24
C MET A 225 -3.20 -18.04 16.18
N GLU A 226 -3.42 -19.22 16.76
CA GLU A 226 -2.43 -19.91 17.62
C GLU A 226 -1.43 -20.77 16.82
N CYS A 227 -1.72 -21.12 15.56
CA CYS A 227 -0.88 -22.01 14.75
C CYS A 227 0.28 -21.29 14.01
N LEU A 228 0.46 -19.97 14.21
CA LEU A 228 1.55 -19.19 13.60
C LEU A 228 2.71 -18.90 14.56
N THR A 229 2.77 -19.59 15.71
CA THR A 229 3.99 -19.61 16.52
C THR A 229 4.91 -20.74 16.06
N VAL A 230 6.04 -20.31 15.50
CA VAL A 230 7.16 -21.12 15.05
C VAL A 230 7.51 -22.15 16.12
N THR A 231 7.47 -23.43 15.75
CA THR A 231 8.13 -24.50 16.50
C THR A 231 9.63 -24.37 16.22
N GLU A 232 10.41 -24.09 17.25
CA GLU A 232 11.85 -24.24 17.23
C GLU A 232 12.21 -25.71 16.98
N GLN A 233 12.97 -25.97 15.91
CA GLN A 233 14.06 -26.96 15.84
C GLN A 233 14.96 -26.65 14.65
#